data_AF-A0A7I9ZG95-F1
#
_entry.id   AF-A0A7I9ZG95-F1
#
_cell.length_a   1.000
_cell.length_b   1.000
_cell.length_c   1.000
_cell.angle_alpha   90.00
_cell.angle_beta   90.00
_cell.angle_gamma   90.00
#
_symmetry.space_group_name_H-M   'P 1'
#
loop_
_entity.id
_entity.type
_entity.pdbx_description
1 polymer ?
#
loop_
_entity_poly.entity_id
_entity_poly.type
_entity_poly.pdbx_seq_one_letter_code
_entity_poly.pdbx_strand_id
1 'polypeptide(L)'
;MFDEGLPETADLASLTDAELVDAARGWARTENAACARKLSVMAEIFTRRTDLPPGDRESWWLDPEAAVVAELAAAQNITRSLASHQAHRGVALRDRLPKVAALFDAGLISEMLVRAIVWRTYLIEDPPR
;
A
#
# COMPACT_ATOMS: atom_id res chain seq x y z
N MET A 1 -13.51 -3.69 -13.16
CA MET A 1 -13.31 -3.08 -11.81
C MET A 1 -12.84 -4.21 -10.87
N PHE A 2 -12.17 -3.97 -9.74
CA PHE A 2 -11.58 -5.09 -8.95
C PHE A 2 -12.63 -6.00 -8.29
N ASP A 3 -13.87 -5.52 -8.21
CA ASP A 3 -15.05 -6.13 -7.61
C ASP A 3 -16.00 -6.71 -8.65
N GLU A 4 -15.58 -6.79 -9.91
CA GLU A 4 -16.44 -7.23 -11.00
C GLU A 4 -16.88 -8.69 -10.81
N GLY A 5 -18.20 -8.88 -10.65
CA GLY A 5 -18.81 -10.19 -10.40
C GLY A 5 -18.88 -10.59 -8.92
N LEU A 6 -18.50 -9.70 -7.99
CA LEU A 6 -18.71 -9.94 -6.56
C LEU A 6 -20.11 -9.46 -6.12
N PRO A 7 -20.77 -10.19 -5.20
CA PRO A 7 -22.10 -9.82 -4.72
C PRO A 7 -22.05 -8.53 -3.90
N GLU A 8 -23.08 -7.70 -4.06
CA GLU A 8 -23.25 -6.49 -3.25
C GLU A 8 -23.78 -6.85 -1.86
N THR A 9 -23.73 -5.90 -0.93
CA THR A 9 -24.22 -6.09 0.44
C THR A 9 -25.70 -6.45 0.49
N ALA A 10 -26.50 -5.98 -0.48
CA ALA A 10 -27.91 -6.29 -0.60
C ALA A 10 -28.18 -7.75 -1.00
N ASP A 11 -27.25 -8.39 -1.71
CA ASP A 11 -27.42 -9.74 -2.24
C ASP A 11 -27.09 -10.83 -1.20
N LEU A 12 -26.32 -10.49 -0.16
CA LEU A 12 -25.74 -11.44 0.79
C LEU A 12 -26.78 -12.34 1.47
N ALA A 13 -27.98 -11.83 1.74
CA ALA A 13 -29.04 -12.59 2.40
C ALA A 13 -29.60 -13.74 1.55
N SER A 14 -29.39 -13.70 0.23
CA SER A 14 -29.86 -14.71 -0.72
C SER A 14 -28.83 -15.80 -1.04
N LEU A 15 -27.59 -15.62 -0.59
CA LEU A 15 -26.48 -16.52 -0.87
C LEU A 15 -26.46 -17.70 0.10
N THR A 16 -26.02 -18.85 -0.41
CA THR A 16 -25.68 -20.02 0.39
C THR A 16 -24.39 -19.79 1.18
N ASP A 17 -24.14 -20.61 2.21
CA ASP A 17 -22.91 -20.55 2.99
C ASP A 17 -21.64 -20.70 2.13
N ALA A 18 -21.69 -21.55 1.09
CA ALA A 18 -20.58 -21.73 0.16
C ALA A 18 -20.33 -20.47 -0.67
N GLU A 19 -21.38 -19.86 -1.21
CA GLU A 19 -21.29 -18.60 -1.96
C GLU A 19 -20.82 -17.44 -1.08
N LEU A 20 -21.20 -17.40 0.20
CA LEU A 20 -20.69 -16.41 1.16
C LEU A 20 -19.17 -16.56 1.40
N VAL A 21 -18.66 -17.80 1.48
CA VAL A 21 -17.21 -18.06 1.60
C VAL A 21 -16.47 -17.62 0.33
N ASP A 22 -17.02 -17.89 -0.83
CA ASP A 22 -16.44 -17.46 -2.11
C ASP A 22 -16.47 -15.93 -2.27
N ALA A 23 -17.57 -15.28 -1.87
CA ALA A 23 -17.68 -13.82 -1.82
C ALA A 23 -16.64 -13.21 -0.87
N ALA A 24 -16.47 -13.76 0.33
CA ALA A 24 -15.46 -13.31 1.29
C ALA A 24 -14.04 -13.42 0.71
N ARG A 25 -13.74 -14.50 0.01
CA ARG A 25 -12.46 -14.68 -0.69
C ARG A 25 -12.26 -13.65 -1.81
N GLY A 26 -13.30 -13.42 -2.61
CA GLY A 26 -13.29 -12.44 -3.69
C GLY A 26 -13.02 -11.04 -3.17
N TRP A 27 -13.81 -10.58 -2.19
CA TRP A 27 -13.66 -9.26 -1.59
C TRP A 27 -12.30 -9.07 -0.91
N ALA A 28 -11.74 -10.10 -0.27
CA ALA A 28 -10.39 -10.03 0.30
C ALA A 28 -9.31 -9.83 -0.77
N ARG A 29 -9.41 -10.51 -1.93
CA ARG A 29 -8.48 -10.31 -3.04
C ARG A 29 -8.57 -8.90 -3.61
N THR A 30 -9.79 -8.41 -3.77
CA THR A 30 -10.09 -7.05 -4.22
C THR A 30 -9.52 -5.99 -3.28
N GLU A 31 -9.73 -6.14 -1.98
CA GLU A 31 -9.16 -5.27 -0.93
C GLU A 31 -7.63 -5.23 -1.02
N ASN A 32 -7.00 -6.41 -1.10
CA ASN A 32 -5.54 -6.52 -1.17
C ASN A 32 -4.99 -5.84 -2.43
N ALA A 33 -5.59 -6.09 -3.59
CA ALA A 33 -5.16 -5.52 -4.85
C ALA A 33 -5.36 -3.98 -4.87
N ALA A 34 -6.48 -3.48 -4.33
CA ALA A 34 -6.71 -2.04 -4.19
C ALA A 34 -5.69 -1.40 -3.23
N CYS A 35 -5.39 -2.07 -2.12
CA CYS A 35 -4.41 -1.60 -1.14
C CYS A 35 -2.99 -1.56 -1.74
N ALA A 36 -2.60 -2.57 -2.53
CA ALA A 36 -1.33 -2.57 -3.26
C ALA A 36 -1.16 -1.31 -4.12
N ARG A 37 -2.16 -1.00 -4.95
CA ARG A 37 -2.14 0.20 -5.83
C ARG A 37 -2.13 1.49 -5.03
N LYS A 38 -2.88 1.56 -3.93
CA LYS A 38 -2.84 2.69 -3.00
C LYS A 38 -1.41 2.91 -2.49
N LEU A 39 -0.73 1.86 -2.04
CA LEU A 39 0.66 1.96 -1.57
C LEU A 39 1.64 2.33 -2.69
N SER A 40 1.43 1.85 -3.92
CA SER A 40 2.23 2.25 -5.08
C SER A 40 2.11 3.74 -5.39
N VAL A 41 0.90 4.31 -5.33
CA VAL A 41 0.67 5.76 -5.48
C VAL A 41 1.37 6.54 -4.36
N MET A 42 1.26 6.07 -3.11
CA MET A 42 1.95 6.72 -1.98
C MET A 42 3.47 6.70 -2.16
N ALA A 43 4.04 5.58 -2.63
CA ALA A 43 5.47 5.44 -2.90
C ALA A 43 5.94 6.41 -3.99
N GLU A 44 5.18 6.54 -5.07
CA GLU A 44 5.51 7.43 -6.18
C GLU A 44 5.53 8.90 -5.73
N ILE A 45 4.49 9.34 -5.02
CA ILE A 45 4.43 10.72 -4.50
C ILE A 45 5.54 10.98 -3.49
N PHE A 46 5.81 10.02 -2.61
CA PHE A 46 6.89 10.10 -1.62
C PHE A 46 8.23 10.31 -2.31
N THR A 47 8.62 9.41 -3.22
CA THR A 47 9.92 9.47 -3.92
C THR A 47 10.08 10.75 -4.74
N ARG A 48 9.06 11.14 -5.52
CA ARG A 48 9.13 12.39 -6.31
C ARG A 48 9.40 13.63 -5.48
N ARG A 49 8.98 13.65 -4.21
CA ARG A 49 9.11 14.81 -3.32
C ARG A 49 10.36 14.75 -2.47
N THR A 50 10.81 13.57 -2.09
CA THR A 50 12.06 13.40 -1.35
C THR A 50 13.30 13.58 -2.24
N ASP A 51 13.17 13.27 -3.54
CA ASP A 51 14.29 13.33 -4.51
C ASP A 51 14.47 14.70 -5.16
N LEU A 52 13.69 15.72 -4.76
CA LEU A 52 13.81 17.06 -5.32
C LEU A 52 15.19 17.69 -5.03
N PRO A 53 15.78 18.43 -5.97
CA PRO A 53 16.97 19.23 -5.70
C PRO A 53 16.79 20.17 -4.50
N PRO A 54 17.85 20.50 -3.74
CA PRO A 54 17.75 21.46 -2.63
C PRO A 54 17.19 22.84 -3.05
N GLY A 55 17.54 23.32 -4.25
CA GLY A 55 17.08 24.60 -4.80
C GLY A 55 15.56 24.69 -4.96
N ASP A 56 14.91 23.59 -5.35
CA ASP A 56 13.46 23.52 -5.52
C ASP A 56 12.70 23.47 -4.18
N ARG A 57 13.44 23.37 -3.07
CA ARG A 57 12.91 23.23 -1.71
C ARG A 57 13.32 24.38 -0.78
N GLU A 58 13.96 25.43 -1.28
CA GLU A 58 14.45 26.56 -0.47
C GLU A 58 13.36 27.28 0.33
N SER A 59 12.11 27.25 -0.15
CA SER A 59 10.95 27.85 0.53
C SER A 59 10.20 26.88 1.46
N TRP A 60 10.63 25.63 1.59
CA TRP A 60 9.94 24.64 2.43
C TRP A 60 10.37 24.82 3.89
N TRP A 61 9.39 24.95 4.79
CA TRP A 61 9.65 25.07 6.23
C TRP A 61 9.77 23.72 6.95
N LEU A 62 9.37 22.63 6.26
CA LEU A 62 9.39 21.26 6.76
C LEU A 62 10.34 20.41 5.93
N ASP A 63 10.90 19.37 6.56
CA ASP A 63 11.56 18.31 5.81
C ASP A 63 10.59 17.71 4.78
N PRO A 64 11.06 17.39 3.56
CA PRO A 64 10.20 16.92 2.48
C PRO A 64 9.44 15.64 2.77
N GLU A 65 10.01 14.76 3.56
CA GLU A 65 9.33 13.57 4.05
C GLU A 65 8.15 13.97 4.95
N ALA A 66 8.39 14.87 5.90
CA ALA A 66 7.35 15.33 6.83
C ALA A 66 6.21 16.05 6.08
N ALA A 67 6.54 16.83 5.05
CA ALA A 67 5.55 17.51 4.21
C ALA A 67 4.67 16.51 3.44
N VAL A 68 5.27 15.57 2.70
CA VAL A 68 4.49 14.58 1.94
C VAL A 68 3.66 13.66 2.84
N VAL A 69 4.19 13.25 4.00
CA VAL A 69 3.47 12.42 4.97
C VAL A 69 2.24 13.15 5.52
N ALA A 70 2.35 14.45 5.79
CA ALA A 70 1.21 15.25 6.27
C ALA A 70 0.09 15.33 5.22
N GLU A 71 0.43 15.51 3.95
CA GLU A 71 -0.53 15.53 2.86
C GLU A 71 -1.20 14.17 2.63
N LEU A 72 -0.43 13.08 2.63
CA LEU A 72 -0.98 11.72 2.51
C LEU A 72 -1.90 11.37 3.69
N ALA A 73 -1.54 11.79 4.91
CA ALA A 73 -2.35 11.60 6.10
C ALA A 73 -3.69 12.33 5.99
N ALA A 74 -3.67 13.60 5.56
CA ALA A 74 -4.88 14.40 5.34
C ALA A 74 -5.76 13.80 4.23
N ALA A 75 -5.17 13.40 3.10
CA ALA A 75 -5.89 12.83 1.96
C ALA A 75 -6.61 11.50 2.30
N GLN A 76 -6.07 10.73 3.23
CA GLN A 76 -6.63 9.43 3.63
C GLN A 76 -7.39 9.46 4.96
N ASN A 77 -7.48 10.62 5.63
CA ASN A 77 -8.05 10.77 6.97
C ASN A 77 -7.44 9.80 8.00
N ILE A 78 -6.11 9.71 8.03
CA ILE A 78 -5.33 8.85 8.94
C ILE A 78 -4.27 9.64 9.70
N THR A 79 -3.66 9.02 10.71
CA THR A 79 -2.53 9.65 11.43
C THR A 79 -1.29 9.76 10.54
N ARG A 80 -0.46 10.77 10.79
CA ARG A 80 0.84 10.93 10.11
C ARG A 80 1.74 9.71 10.24
N SER A 81 1.79 9.10 11.43
CA SER A 81 2.57 7.88 11.65
C SER A 81 2.09 6.74 10.75
N LEU A 82 0.78 6.52 10.63
CA LEU A 82 0.24 5.49 9.74
C LEU A 82 0.55 5.79 8.27
N ALA A 83 0.41 7.05 7.84
CA ALA A 83 0.75 7.47 6.48
C ALA A 83 2.23 7.24 6.15
N SER A 84 3.15 7.62 7.05
CA SER A 84 4.59 7.38 6.88
C SER A 84 4.90 5.89 6.75
N HIS A 85 4.35 5.06 7.63
CA HIS A 85 4.58 3.61 7.56
C HIS A 85 4.03 2.98 6.28
N GLN A 86 2.90 3.46 5.76
CA GLN A 86 2.33 2.99 4.49
C GLN A 86 3.16 3.45 3.29
N ALA A 87 3.60 4.72 3.24
CA ALA A 87 4.46 5.23 2.19
C ALA A 87 5.79 4.47 2.13
N HIS A 88 6.46 4.29 3.27
CA HIS A 88 7.69 3.50 3.36
C HIS A 88 7.49 2.03 2.93
N ARG A 89 6.36 1.40 3.28
CA ARG A 89 6.05 0.05 2.77
C ARG A 89 5.92 0.04 1.25
N GLY A 90 5.25 1.04 0.67
CA GLY A 90 5.15 1.19 -0.77
C GLY A 90 6.53 1.30 -1.45
N VAL A 91 7.41 2.13 -0.90
CA VAL A 91 8.80 2.28 -1.38
C VAL A 91 9.56 0.95 -1.27
N ALA A 92 9.48 0.27 -0.12
CA ALA A 92 10.15 -1.02 0.06
C ALA A 92 9.65 -2.10 -0.92
N LEU A 93 8.35 -2.12 -1.22
CA LEU A 93 7.77 -3.03 -2.21
C LEU A 93 8.25 -2.74 -3.63
N ARG A 94 8.36 -1.46 -4.00
CA ARG A 94 8.85 -1.03 -5.31
C ARG A 94 10.33 -1.38 -5.49
N ASP A 95 11.15 -1.00 -4.51
CA ASP A 95 12.61 -0.94 -4.71
C ASP A 95 13.32 -2.23 -4.27
N ARG A 96 12.79 -2.91 -3.25
CA ARG A 96 13.50 -4.02 -2.59
C ARG A 96 12.76 -5.36 -2.69
N LEU A 97 11.43 -5.34 -2.76
CA LEU A 97 10.60 -6.55 -2.72
C LEU A 97 9.60 -6.64 -3.91
N PRO A 98 10.04 -6.49 -5.17
CA PRO A 98 9.13 -6.42 -6.32
C PRO A 98 8.31 -7.70 -6.54
N LYS A 99 8.85 -8.87 -6.17
CA LYS A 99 8.12 -10.14 -6.23
C LYS A 99 6.97 -10.20 -5.22
N VAL A 100 7.15 -9.60 -4.03
CA VAL A 100 6.09 -9.49 -3.01
C VAL A 100 5.05 -8.48 -3.46
N ALA A 101 5.47 -7.37 -4.06
CA ALA A 101 4.58 -6.38 -4.64
C ALA A 101 3.65 -6.99 -5.70
N ALA A 102 4.20 -7.84 -6.60
CA ALA A 102 3.41 -8.52 -7.62
C ALA A 102 2.34 -9.45 -7.04
N LEU A 103 2.67 -10.21 -5.98
CA LEU A 103 1.68 -11.06 -5.29
C LEU A 103 0.59 -10.22 -4.61
N PHE A 104 0.96 -9.08 -4.04
CA PHE A 104 0.01 -8.18 -3.38
C PHE A 104 -0.92 -7.51 -4.38
N ASP A 105 -0.40 -7.03 -5.52
CA ASP A 105 -1.21 -6.44 -6.60
C ASP A 105 -2.17 -7.44 -7.25
N ALA A 106 -1.79 -8.72 -7.29
CA ALA A 106 -2.65 -9.84 -7.67
C ALA A 106 -3.68 -10.25 -6.58
N GLY A 107 -3.68 -9.57 -5.43
CA GLY A 107 -4.59 -9.83 -4.30
C GLY A 107 -4.30 -11.12 -3.54
N LEU A 108 -3.18 -11.79 -3.80
CA LEU A 108 -2.88 -13.14 -3.28
C LEU A 108 -2.43 -13.14 -1.82
N ILE A 109 -1.93 -12.01 -1.32
CA ILE A 109 -1.44 -11.83 0.05
C ILE A 109 -2.03 -10.58 0.67
N SER A 110 -2.20 -10.58 1.99
CA SER A 110 -2.78 -9.45 2.71
C SER A 110 -1.77 -8.36 3.06
N GLU A 111 -2.25 -7.13 3.29
CA GLU A 111 -1.40 -6.03 3.78
C GLU A 111 -0.68 -6.41 5.09
N MET A 112 -1.34 -7.19 5.95
CA MET A 112 -0.75 -7.67 7.19
C MET A 112 0.46 -8.57 6.94
N LEU A 113 0.39 -9.48 5.96
CA LEU A 113 1.51 -10.33 5.59
C LEU A 113 2.63 -9.52 4.93
N VAL A 114 2.27 -8.61 4.03
CA VAL A 114 3.19 -7.67 3.40
C VAL A 114 3.96 -6.86 4.46
N ARG A 115 3.24 -6.29 5.44
CA ARG A 115 3.82 -5.55 6.56
C ARG A 115 4.81 -6.38 7.35
N ALA A 116 4.47 -7.64 7.64
CA ALA A 116 5.37 -8.55 8.33
C ALA A 116 6.64 -8.85 7.52
N ILE A 117 6.51 -9.08 6.20
CA ILE A 117 7.65 -9.33 5.31
C ILE A 117 8.56 -8.10 5.24
N VAL A 118 8.01 -6.91 4.99
CA VAL A 118 8.79 -5.66 4.92
C VAL A 118 9.57 -5.44 6.21
N TRP A 119 8.90 -5.56 7.36
CA TRP A 119 9.55 -5.36 8.66
C TRP A 119 10.66 -6.37 8.93
N ARG A 120 10.39 -7.67 8.73
CA ARG A 120 11.35 -8.74 9.03
C ARG A 120 12.56 -8.76 8.10
N THR A 121 12.43 -8.15 6.92
CA THR A 121 13.53 -8.09 5.94
C THR A 121 14.26 -6.77 5.97
N TYR A 122 13.82 -5.75 6.73
CA TYR A 122 14.35 -4.38 6.62
C TYR A 122 15.86 -4.27 6.79
N LEU A 123 16.45 -5.05 7.71
CA LEU A 123 17.90 -5.05 8.00
C LEU A 123 18.67 -6.14 7.25
N ILE A 124 18.03 -6.84 6.32
CA ILE A 124 18.68 -7.84 5.48
C ILE A 124 19.18 -7.14 4.22
N GLU A 125 20.49 -7.07 4.08
CA GLU A 125 21.19 -6.50 2.94
C GLU A 125 21.84 -7.61 2.12
N ASP A 126 21.75 -7.50 0.80
CA ASP A 126 22.52 -8.37 -0.08
C ASP A 126 24.00 -7.98 0.01
N PRO A 127 24.93 -8.95 0.06
CA PRO A 127 26.35 -8.64 0.01
C PRO A 127 26.69 -7.88 -1.29
N PRO A 128 27.68 -6.98 -1.26
CA PRO A 128 28.12 -6.27 -2.45
C PRO A 128 28.50 -7.28 -3.54
N ARG A 129 28.02 -7.01 -4.76
CA ARG A 129 28.16 -7.89 -5.93
C ARG A 129 29.56 -7.84 -6.52
#